data_AF-A0A427HGL8-F1
#
_entry.id   AF-A0A427HGL8-F1
#
_cell.length_a   1.000
_cell.length_b   1.000
_cell.length_c   1.000
_cell.angle_alpha   90.00
_cell.angle_beta   90.00
_cell.angle_gamma   90.00
#
_symmetry.space_group_name_H-M   'P 1'
#
loop_
_entity.id
_entity.type
_entity.pdbx_description
1 polymer ?
#
loop_
_entity_poly.entity_id
_entity_poly.type
_entity_poly.pdbx_seq_one_letter_code
_entity_poly.pdbx_strand_id
1 'polypeptide(L)'
;MITPFEILNLASILHDGNSDAACINGNPELAYRNCARMAYYSMLHLSKEIVDGEHVDIDCSGIVGTHEIIIQKLLAIDSELSKSLADYLISSRSIRVKADYFINKKFTKQEAYKVLRKAEKAFSKINDNQKVKEN
;
A
#
# COMPACT_ATOMS: atom_id res chain seq x y z
N MET A 1 -9.35 -9.34 -13.04
CA MET A 1 -8.55 -8.17 -12.59
C MET A 1 -8.08 -8.51 -11.19
N ILE A 2 -6.81 -8.31 -10.87
CA ILE A 2 -6.30 -8.62 -9.52
C ILE A 2 -6.82 -7.58 -8.52
N THR A 3 -7.35 -8.02 -7.39
CA THR A 3 -7.91 -7.17 -6.33
C THR A 3 -6.80 -6.60 -5.44
N PRO A 4 -7.05 -5.49 -4.72
CA PRO A 4 -6.09 -4.97 -3.75
C PRO A 4 -5.66 -6.00 -2.69
N PHE A 5 -6.59 -6.85 -2.25
CA PHE A 5 -6.32 -7.90 -1.28
C PHE A 5 -5.42 -9.01 -1.86
N GLU A 6 -5.64 -9.42 -3.11
CA GLU A 6 -4.76 -10.37 -3.79
C GLU A 6 -3.33 -9.83 -3.94
N ILE A 7 -3.17 -8.53 -4.24
CA ILE A 7 -1.86 -7.87 -4.28
C ILE A 7 -1.18 -7.93 -2.89
N LEU A 8 -1.93 -7.70 -1.81
CA LEU A 8 -1.39 -7.79 -0.44
C LEU A 8 -0.93 -9.22 -0.12
N ASN A 9 -1.70 -10.24 -0.49
CA ASN A 9 -1.33 -11.63 -0.25
C ASN A 9 -0.02 -12.00 -0.96
N LEU A 10 0.15 -11.56 -2.21
CA LEU A 10 1.40 -11.74 -2.94
C LEU A 10 2.57 -11.00 -2.25
N ALA A 11 2.34 -9.81 -1.70
CA ALA A 11 3.36 -9.09 -0.93
C ALA A 11 3.80 -9.87 0.32
N SER A 12 2.85 -10.52 1.02
CA SER A 12 3.16 -11.37 2.19
C SER A 12 4.01 -12.58 1.80
N ILE A 13 3.64 -13.28 0.72
CA ILE A 13 4.40 -14.43 0.21
C ILE A 13 5.86 -14.04 -0.09
N LEU A 14 6.07 -12.89 -0.73
CA LEU A 14 7.41 -12.37 -1.04
C LEU A 14 8.24 -12.04 0.21
N HIS A 15 7.58 -11.59 1.29
CA HIS A 15 8.26 -11.29 2.55
C HIS A 15 8.70 -12.55 3.32
N ASP A 16 7.84 -13.57 3.31
CA ASP A 16 8.04 -14.79 4.11
C ASP A 16 9.11 -15.71 3.51
N GLY A 17 9.40 -15.56 2.21
CA GLY A 17 10.49 -16.29 1.56
C GLY A 17 10.19 -17.77 1.30
N ASN A 18 8.91 -18.17 1.42
CA ASN A 18 8.46 -19.56 1.27
C ASN A 18 8.29 -20.02 -0.19
N SER A 19 8.85 -19.30 -1.17
CA SER A 19 8.92 -19.83 -2.53
C SER A 19 10.31 -19.67 -3.13
N ASP A 20 10.85 -20.78 -3.61
CA ASP A 20 12.05 -20.79 -4.46
C ASP A 20 11.85 -19.92 -5.73
N ALA A 21 10.60 -19.60 -6.06
CA ALA A 21 10.21 -18.66 -7.11
C ALA A 21 10.32 -17.17 -6.74
N ALA A 22 10.36 -16.80 -5.45
CA ALA A 22 10.41 -15.39 -5.01
C ALA A 22 11.80 -14.76 -5.15
N CYS A 23 12.85 -15.58 -5.06
CA CYS A 23 14.24 -15.13 -5.21
C CYS A 23 14.67 -15.27 -6.67
N ILE A 24 14.39 -14.26 -7.50
CA ILE A 24 15.02 -14.20 -8.83
C ILE A 24 16.54 -14.13 -8.62
N ASN A 25 17.24 -15.15 -9.10
CA ASN A 25 18.70 -15.31 -9.02
C ASN A 25 19.29 -15.38 -7.60
N GLY A 26 18.54 -15.89 -6.61
CA GLY A 26 19.05 -16.03 -5.25
C GLY A 26 19.29 -14.70 -4.51
N ASN A 27 18.75 -13.59 -5.04
CA ASN A 27 18.86 -12.28 -4.41
C ASN A 27 17.60 -11.95 -3.58
N PRO A 28 17.64 -12.11 -2.25
CA PRO A 28 16.48 -11.84 -1.39
C PRO A 28 16.09 -10.35 -1.37
N GLU A 29 17.02 -9.44 -1.72
CA GLU A 29 16.72 -8.01 -1.80
C GLU A 29 15.62 -7.71 -2.83
N LEU A 30 15.60 -8.43 -3.95
CA LEU A 30 14.58 -8.23 -4.98
C LEU A 30 13.19 -8.61 -4.46
N ALA A 31 13.08 -9.71 -3.70
CA ALA A 31 11.84 -10.10 -3.05
C ALA A 31 11.37 -9.02 -2.07
N TYR A 32 12.28 -8.43 -1.29
CA TYR A 32 11.95 -7.33 -0.36
C TYR A 32 11.47 -6.07 -1.07
N ARG A 33 12.12 -5.69 -2.18
CA ARG A 33 11.69 -4.55 -3.00
C ARG A 33 10.30 -4.79 -3.60
N ASN A 34 10.07 -5.97 -4.15
CA ASN A 34 8.78 -6.34 -4.73
C ASN A 34 7.69 -6.39 -3.63
N CYS A 35 7.99 -6.94 -2.46
CA CYS A 35 7.09 -6.91 -1.30
C CYS A 35 6.67 -5.48 -0.96
N ALA A 36 7.64 -4.56 -0.78
CA ALA A 36 7.35 -3.16 -0.46
C ALA A 36 6.52 -2.46 -1.54
N ARG A 37 6.84 -2.71 -2.82
CA ARG A 37 6.07 -2.21 -3.96
C ARG A 37 4.62 -2.69 -3.90
N MET A 38 4.42 -4.00 -3.82
CA MET A 38 3.10 -4.61 -3.84
C MET A 38 2.26 -4.19 -2.63
N ALA A 39 2.83 -4.18 -1.43
CA ALA A 39 2.15 -3.70 -0.23
C ALA A 39 1.74 -2.21 -0.32
N TYR A 40 2.57 -1.38 -0.96
CA TYR A 40 2.21 0.02 -1.18
C TYR A 40 1.08 0.16 -2.21
N TYR A 41 1.17 -0.54 -3.35
CA TYR A 41 0.16 -0.47 -4.40
C TYR A 41 -1.17 -1.12 -3.99
N SER A 42 -1.17 -2.15 -3.14
CA SER A 42 -2.42 -2.68 -2.57
C SER A 42 -3.16 -1.61 -1.75
N MET A 43 -2.46 -0.89 -0.88
CA MET A 43 -3.04 0.25 -0.15
C MET A 43 -3.52 1.35 -1.10
N LEU A 44 -2.76 1.66 -2.16
CA LEU A 44 -3.14 2.70 -3.11
C LEU A 44 -4.40 2.35 -3.89
N HIS A 45 -4.53 1.10 -4.37
CA HIS A 45 -5.71 0.64 -5.09
C HIS A 45 -6.93 0.58 -4.17
N LEU A 46 -6.76 0.09 -2.94
CA LEU A 46 -7.80 0.14 -1.92
C LEU A 46 -8.26 1.58 -1.64
N SER A 47 -7.31 2.51 -1.52
CA SER A 47 -7.60 3.92 -1.30
C SER A 47 -8.38 4.52 -2.46
N LYS A 48 -8.05 4.13 -3.69
CA LYS A 48 -8.79 4.54 -4.88
C LYS A 48 -10.22 4.02 -4.85
N GLU A 49 -10.44 2.75 -4.51
CA GLU A 49 -11.79 2.17 -4.40
C GLU A 49 -12.65 2.94 -3.39
N ILE A 50 -12.08 3.31 -2.24
CA ILE A 50 -12.76 4.12 -1.22
C ILE A 50 -13.10 5.52 -1.76
N VAL A 51 -12.12 6.20 -2.35
CA VAL A 51 -12.30 7.54 -2.91
C VAL A 51 -13.34 7.57 -4.02
N ASP A 52 -13.31 6.57 -4.91
CA ASP A 52 -14.27 6.43 -6.01
C ASP A 52 -15.68 6.14 -5.46
N GLY A 53 -15.81 5.34 -4.39
CA GLY A 53 -17.08 5.03 -3.74
C GLY A 53 -17.71 6.20 -2.97
N GLU A 54 -16.90 7.03 -2.31
CA GLU A 54 -17.35 8.22 -1.57
C GLU A 54 -17.60 9.44 -2.47
N HIS A 55 -17.32 9.34 -3.78
CA HIS A 55 -17.53 10.41 -4.76
C HIS A 55 -16.86 11.74 -4.37
N VAL A 56 -15.63 11.67 -3.83
CA VAL A 56 -14.91 12.85 -3.33
C VAL A 56 -14.52 13.79 -4.48
N ASP A 57 -15.14 14.97 -4.50
CA ASP A 57 -14.83 16.04 -5.43
C ASP A 57 -14.15 17.20 -4.69
N ILE A 58 -12.83 17.30 -4.89
CA ILE A 58 -11.99 18.39 -4.38
C ILE A 58 -11.13 18.92 -5.53
N ASP A 59 -10.85 20.22 -5.51
CA ASP A 59 -9.96 20.82 -6.49
C ASP A 59 -8.52 20.32 -6.30
N CYS A 60 -8.05 19.54 -7.28
CA CYS A 60 -6.69 19.04 -7.35
C CYS A 60 -5.86 19.69 -8.47
N SER A 61 -6.32 20.81 -9.05
CA SER A 61 -5.66 21.46 -10.20
C SER A 61 -4.21 21.89 -9.92
N GLY A 62 -3.87 22.19 -8.66
CA GLY A 62 -2.52 22.51 -8.21
C GLY A 62 -1.66 21.30 -7.80
N ILE A 63 -2.22 20.08 -7.81
CA ILE A 63 -1.55 18.88 -7.31
C ILE A 63 -1.08 18.01 -8.47
N VAL A 64 0.22 17.67 -8.45
CA VAL A 64 0.84 16.83 -9.48
C VAL A 64 1.03 15.40 -8.95
N GLY A 65 0.61 14.43 -9.75
CA GLY A 65 0.85 13.00 -9.52
C GLY A 65 -0.33 12.28 -8.89
N THR A 66 -0.72 11.17 -9.52
CA THR A 66 -1.90 10.37 -9.15
C THR A 66 -1.92 9.93 -7.69
N HIS A 67 -0.75 9.63 -7.12
CA HIS A 67 -0.64 9.18 -5.73
C HIS A 67 -0.96 10.30 -4.73
N GLU A 68 -0.51 11.53 -5.02
CA GLU A 68 -0.79 12.69 -4.18
C GLU A 68 -2.27 13.04 -4.26
N ILE A 69 -2.86 13.02 -5.46
CA ILE A 69 -4.30 13.25 -5.66
C ILE A 69 -5.13 12.27 -4.82
N ILE A 70 -4.81 10.97 -4.83
CA ILE A 70 -5.52 9.98 -4.01
C ILE A 70 -5.39 10.28 -2.52
N ILE A 71 -4.19 10.67 -2.05
CA ILE A 71 -3.96 11.01 -0.64
C ILE A 71 -4.76 12.24 -0.22
N GLN A 72 -4.80 13.29 -1.05
CA GLN A 72 -5.57 14.50 -0.75
C GLN A 72 -7.07 14.20 -0.71
N LYS A 73 -7.56 13.36 -1.62
CA LYS A 73 -8.95 12.90 -1.60
C LYS A 73 -9.27 12.07 -0.35
N LEU A 74 -8.37 11.19 0.09
CA LEU A 74 -8.54 10.46 1.36
C LEU A 74 -8.63 11.39 2.56
N LEU A 75 -7.78 12.43 2.61
CA LEU A 75 -7.77 13.40 3.70
C LEU A 75 -9.04 14.27 3.75
N ALA A 76 -9.71 14.44 2.61
CA ALA A 76 -10.99 15.14 2.52
C ALA A 76 -12.19 14.29 2.99
N ILE A 77 -12.05 12.97 3.12
CA ILE A 77 -13.09 12.09 3.67
C ILE A 77 -13.04 12.17 5.20
N ASP A 78 -14.17 12.48 5.85
CA ASP A 78 -14.26 12.47 7.31
C ASP A 78 -14.43 11.04 7.85
N SER A 79 -13.39 10.23 7.70
CA SER A 79 -13.33 8.85 8.18
C SER A 79 -11.96 8.56 8.78
N GLU A 80 -11.94 7.93 9.95
CA GLU A 80 -10.70 7.49 10.60
C GLU A 80 -9.93 6.49 9.70
N LEU A 81 -10.66 5.66 8.95
CA LEU A 81 -10.07 4.72 7.99
C LEU A 81 -9.34 5.48 6.89
N SER A 82 -9.98 6.48 6.28
CA SER A 82 -9.40 7.27 5.19
C SER A 82 -8.18 8.07 5.65
N LYS A 83 -8.25 8.69 6.83
CA LYS A 83 -7.11 9.39 7.47
C LYS A 83 -5.95 8.41 7.73
N SER A 84 -6.23 7.23 8.28
CA SER A 84 -5.21 6.20 8.52
C SER A 84 -4.53 5.73 7.22
N LEU A 85 -5.30 5.54 6.15
CA LEU A 85 -4.77 5.15 4.84
C LEU A 85 -3.87 6.23 4.25
N ALA A 86 -4.26 7.50 4.35
CA ALA A 86 -3.45 8.63 3.91
C ALA A 86 -2.10 8.65 4.65
N ASP A 87 -2.12 8.52 5.98
CA ASP A 87 -0.90 8.49 6.81
C ASP A 87 0.01 7.32 6.44
N TYR A 88 -0.55 6.13 6.21
CA TYR A 88 0.22 4.96 5.78
C TYR A 88 0.85 5.16 4.40
N LEU A 89 0.13 5.75 3.44
CA LEU A 89 0.66 6.04 2.11
C LEU A 89 1.77 7.10 2.15
N ILE A 90 1.57 8.20 2.90
CA ILE A 90 2.56 9.27 3.06
C ILE A 90 3.84 8.69 3.66
N SER A 91 3.71 8.01 4.80
CA SER A 91 4.86 7.48 5.55
C SER A 91 5.54 6.27 4.90
N SER A 92 4.94 5.67 3.87
CA SER A 92 5.53 4.55 3.11
C SER A 92 6.08 4.97 1.74
N ARG A 93 5.79 6.20 1.30
CA ARG A 93 6.19 6.72 -0.01
C ARG A 93 7.69 6.63 -0.23
N SER A 94 8.50 7.10 0.72
CA SER A 94 9.97 7.10 0.59
C SER A 94 10.55 5.69 0.49
N ILE A 95 9.97 4.73 1.22
CA ILE A 95 10.37 3.32 1.17
C ILE A 95 10.03 2.72 -0.20
N ARG A 96 8.82 2.97 -0.72
CA ARG A 96 8.42 2.49 -2.06
C ARG A 96 9.26 3.15 -3.16
N VAL A 97 9.52 4.46 -3.11
CA VAL A 97 10.43 5.14 -4.04
C VAL A 97 11.82 4.48 -4.03
N LYS A 98 12.35 4.16 -2.85
CA LYS A 98 13.62 3.46 -2.73
C LYS A 98 13.59 2.06 -3.33
N ALA A 99 12.51 1.32 -3.09
CA ALA A 99 12.31 -0.02 -3.65
C ALA A 99 12.32 -0.01 -5.19
N ASP A 100 11.66 0.98 -5.80
CA ASP A 100 11.42 1.04 -7.24
C ASP A 100 12.55 1.71 -8.03
N TYR A 101 13.13 2.80 -7.49
CA TYR A 101 14.00 3.67 -8.28
C TYR A 101 15.46 3.69 -7.83
N PHE A 102 15.75 3.33 -6.57
CA PHE A 102 17.11 3.35 -6.03
C PHE A 102 17.71 1.95 -5.96
N ILE A 103 17.94 1.34 -7.13
CA ILE A 103 18.54 0.00 -7.28
C ILE A 103 19.98 -0.08 -6.74
N ASN A 104 20.68 1.05 -6.70
CA ASN A 104 22.04 1.16 -6.17
C ASN A 104 22.08 1.33 -4.64
N LYS A 105 20.93 1.51 -3.97
CA LYS A 105 20.86 1.64 -2.51
C LYS A 105 20.33 0.35 -1.90
N LYS A 106 21.10 -0.31 -1.04
CA LYS A 106 20.69 -1.53 -0.33
C LYS A 106 19.29 -1.42 0.27
N PHE A 107 18.42 -2.37 -0.04
CA PHE A 107 17.06 -2.48 0.49
C PHE A 107 16.94 -3.70 1.42
N THR A 108 16.34 -3.52 2.58
CA THR A 108 16.34 -4.54 3.64
C THR A 108 14.99 -5.20 3.84
N LYS A 109 14.98 -6.42 4.41
CA LYS A 109 13.75 -7.10 4.85
C LYS A 109 12.92 -6.23 5.79
N GLN A 110 13.58 -5.51 6.70
CA GLN A 110 12.91 -4.63 7.65
C GLN A 110 12.18 -3.47 6.98
N GLU A 111 12.71 -2.93 5.87
CA GLU A 111 12.02 -1.91 5.09
C GLU A 111 10.77 -2.46 4.40
N ALA A 112 10.85 -3.65 3.82
CA ALA A 112 9.69 -4.35 3.26
C ALA A 112 8.62 -4.60 4.34
N TYR A 113 9.04 -5.16 5.48
CA TYR A 113 8.17 -5.45 6.62
C TYR A 113 7.39 -4.23 7.11
N LYS A 114 8.03 -3.05 7.18
CA LYS A 114 7.37 -1.81 7.59
C LYS A 114 6.20 -1.42 6.69
N VAL A 115 6.33 -1.61 5.37
CA VAL A 115 5.26 -1.29 4.42
C VAL A 115 4.18 -2.37 4.47
N LEU A 116 4.58 -3.64 4.49
CA LEU A 116 3.67 -4.78 4.60
C LEU A 116 2.75 -4.69 5.82
N ARG A 117 3.31 -4.42 7.01
CA ARG A 117 2.51 -4.32 8.24
C ARG A 117 1.51 -3.17 8.23
N LYS A 118 1.81 -2.07 7.54
CA LYS A 118 0.85 -0.97 7.36
C LYS A 118 -0.28 -1.36 6.43
N ALA A 119 0.05 -2.06 5.34
CA ALA A 119 -0.95 -2.59 4.43
C ALA A 119 -1.87 -3.58 5.15
N GLU A 120 -1.33 -4.59 5.83
CA GLU A 120 -2.12 -5.54 6.64
C GLU A 120 -3.06 -4.84 7.61
N LYS A 121 -2.56 -3.86 8.38
CA LYS A 121 -3.39 -3.07 9.32
C LYS A 121 -4.51 -2.32 8.63
N ALA A 122 -4.26 -1.77 7.44
CA ALA A 122 -5.28 -1.06 6.67
C ALA A 122 -6.43 -1.99 6.26
N PHE A 123 -6.10 -3.20 5.78
CA PHE A 123 -7.09 -4.20 5.41
C PHE A 123 -7.83 -4.78 6.64
N SER A 124 -7.16 -4.95 7.78
CA SER A 124 -7.83 -5.33 9.03
C SER A 124 -8.87 -4.30 9.48
N LYS A 125 -8.54 -2.99 9.43
CA LYS A 125 -9.48 -1.92 9.78
C LYS A 125 -10.75 -1.92 8.91
N ILE A 126 -10.68 -2.40 7.67
CA ILE A 126 -11.85 -2.52 6.79
C ILE A 126 -12.76 -3.65 7.26
N ASN A 127 -12.18 -4.82 7.52
CA ASN A 127 -12.92 -5.98 7.99
C ASN A 127 -13.63 -5.67 9.31
N ASP A 128 -13.01 -4.89 10.19
CA ASP A 128 -13.62 -4.45 11.45
C ASP A 128 -14.75 -3.45 11.22
N ASN A 129 -14.58 -2.48 10.31
CA ASN A 129 -15.65 -1.52 9.97
C ASN A 129 -16.85 -2.16 9.27
N GLN A 130 -16.64 -3.19 8.43
CA GLN A 130 -17.74 -3.92 7.78
C GLN A 130 -18.61 -4.66 8.81
N LYS A 131 -17.99 -5.27 9.83
CA LYS A 131 -18.72 -5.94 10.92
C LYS A 131 -19.57 -4.98 11.77
N VAL A 132 -19.19 -3.70 11.88
CA VAL A 132 -19.96 -2.71 12.64
C VAL A 132 -21.20 -2.25 11.88
N LYS A 133 -21.18 -2.23 10.54
CA LYS A 133 -22.32 -1.81 9.71
C LYS A 133 -23.42 -2.88 9.57
N GLU A 134 -23.14 -4.13 9.94
CA GLU A 134 -24.08 -5.26 9.85
C GLU A 134 -24.82 -5.54 11.17
N ASN A 135 -24.56 -4.77 12.23
CA ASN A 135 -25.26 -4.82 13.53
C ASN A 135 -26.10 -3.56 13.74
#